data_AF-A0A957UEE9-F1
#
_entry.id   AF-A0A957UEE9-F1
#
_cell.length_a   1.000
_cell.length_b   1.000
_cell.length_c   1.000
_cell.angle_alpha   90.00
_cell.angle_beta   90.00
_cell.angle_gamma   90.00
#
_symmetry.space_group_name_H-M   'P 1'
#
loop_
_entity.id
_entity.type
_entity.pdbx_description
1 polymer ?
#
loop_
_entity_poly.entity_id
_entity_poly.type
_entity_poly.pdbx_seq_one_letter_code
_entity_poly.pdbx_strand_id
1 'polypeptide(L)' 'AADQNGVVHAVWSEYLWPYGRHVMYSAYQAGRWSDPVRLSGSTDDGRERFVPAVAARNGTVAVVWS' A
#
# COMPACT_ATOMS: atom_id res chain seq x y z
N ALA A 1 2.08 3.88 -8.38
CA ALA A 1 3.27 4.33 -9.13
C ALA A 1 3.88 3.16 -9.89
N ALA A 2 4.45 3.36 -11.08
CA ALA A 2 5.22 2.33 -11.78
C ALA A 2 6.71 2.62 -11.67
N ASP A 3 7.54 1.61 -11.46
CA ASP A 3 9.00 1.74 -11.39
C ASP A 3 9.68 1.47 -12.74
N GLN A 4 11.01 1.64 -12.78
CA GLN A 4 11.81 1.48 -14.00
C GLN A 4 11.93 0.02 -14.47
N ASN A 5 11.61 -0.94 -13.61
CA ASN A 5 11.61 -2.37 -13.92
C ASN A 5 10.24 -2.83 -14.46
N GLY A 6 9.29 -1.91 -14.63
CA GLY A 6 7.93 -2.22 -15.08
C GLY A 6 7.02 -2.78 -13.98
N VAL A 7 7.42 -2.70 -12.71
CA VAL A 7 6.58 -3.12 -11.58
C VAL A 7 5.59 -1.99 -11.26
N VAL A 8 4.31 -2.33 -11.13
CA VAL A 8 3.28 -1.37 -10.70
C VAL A 8 3.03 -1.54 -9.21
N HIS A 9 3.16 -0.46 -8.46
CA HIS A 9 2.94 -0.38 -7.03
C HIS A 9 1.60 0.32 -6.75
N ALA A 10 0.65 -0.42 -6.20
CA ALA A 10 -0.64 0.08 -5.76
C ALA A 10 -0.65 0.29 -4.25
N VAL A 11 -1.19 1.43 -3.81
CA VAL A 11 -1.43 1.74 -2.40
C VAL A 11 -2.83 2.30 -2.27
N TRP A 12 -3.61 1.81 -1.30
CA TRP A 12 -4.98 2.25 -1.07
C TRP A 12 -5.33 2.29 0.42
N SER A 13 -6.39 3.04 0.74
CA SER A 13 -7.03 3.02 2.06
C SER A 13 -8.18 2.02 2.00
N GLU A 14 -8.16 1.01 2.86
CA GLU A 14 -9.17 -0.03 2.93
C GLU A 14 -9.81 -0.05 4.32
N TYR A 15 -11.14 -0.15 4.36
CA TYR A 15 -11.87 -0.31 5.61
C TYR A 15 -11.89 -1.79 6.01
N LEU A 16 -11.18 -2.14 7.08
CA LEU A 16 -11.14 -3.49 7.63
C LEU A 16 -11.97 -3.51 8.91
N TRP A 17 -13.18 -4.05 8.85
CA TRP A 17 -14.02 -4.19 10.05
C TRP A 17 -13.40 -5.20 11.04
N PRO A 18 -13.41 -4.94 12.36
CA PRO A 18 -13.89 -3.75 13.08
C PRO A 18 -12.82 -2.65 13.30
N TYR A 19 -11.66 -2.75 12.67
CA TYR A 19 -10.43 -1.99 12.96
C TYR A 19 -10.31 -0.63 12.24
N GLY A 20 -11.25 -0.30 11.36
CA GLY A 20 -11.26 0.98 10.63
C GLY A 20 -10.39 0.98 9.38
N ARG A 21 -10.00 2.17 8.91
CA ARG A 21 -9.22 2.33 7.65
C ARG A 21 -7.72 2.14 7.83
N HIS A 22 -7.16 1.27 7.00
CA HIS A 22 -5.73 0.95 6.96
C HIS A 22 -5.12 1.18 5.58
N VAL A 23 -3.81 1.41 5.57
CA VAL A 23 -3.05 1.54 4.33
C VAL A 23 -2.60 0.16 3.88
N MET A 24 -2.96 -0.18 2.65
CA MET A 24 -2.68 -1.45 2.02
C MET A 24 -1.76 -1.26 0.82
N TYR A 25 -0.99 -2.28 0.49
CA TYR A 25 -0.04 -2.29 -0.62
C TYR A 25 -0.10 -3.61 -1.39
N SER A 26 0.03 -3.53 -2.72
CA SER A 26 0.26 -4.69 -3.58
C SER A 26 1.10 -4.28 -4.79
N ALA A 27 1.90 -5.21 -5.30
CA ALA A 27 2.73 -5.02 -6.48
C ALA A 27 2.25 -5.91 -7.63
N TYR A 28 2.16 -5.35 -8.83
CA TYR A 28 1.90 -6.09 -10.05
C TYR A 28 3.21 -6.30 -10.81
N GLN A 29 3.53 -7.55 -11.07
CA GLN A 29 4.69 -7.95 -11.85
C GLN A 29 4.37 -9.23 -12.63
N ALA A 30 4.82 -9.30 -13.88
CA ALA A 30 4.70 -10.50 -14.72
C ALA A 30 3.28 -11.08 -14.80
N GLY A 31 2.26 -10.21 -14.91
CA GLY A 31 0.87 -10.65 -15.10
C GLY A 31 0.10 -10.92 -13.80
N ARG A 32 0.70 -10.72 -12.62
CA ARG A 32 0.08 -11.06 -11.33
C ARG A 32 0.30 -9.97 -10.27
N TRP A 33 -0.72 -9.76 -9.45
CA TRP A 33 -0.62 -9.01 -8.20
C TRP A 33 -0.07 -9.89 -7.07
N SER A 34 0.76 -9.31 -6.22
CA SER A 34 1.13 -9.90 -4.92
C SER A 34 -0.06 -9.89 -3.97
N ASP A 35 -0.02 -10.74 -2.95
CA ASP A 35 -0.99 -10.66 -1.87
C ASP A 35 -0.90 -9.28 -1.20
N PRO A 36 -2.04 -8.64 -0.85
CA PRO A 36 -2.04 -7.36 -0.18
C PRO A 36 -1.33 -7.40 1.17
N VAL A 37 -0.52 -6.38 1.45
CA VAL A 37 0.17 -6.20 2.73
C VAL A 37 -0.34 -4.92 3.40
N ARG A 38 -0.66 -5.00 4.69
CA ARG A 38 -1.02 -3.84 5.50
C ARG A 38 0.23 -3.08 5.93
N LEU A 39 0.40 -1.85 5.43
CA LEU A 39 1.53 -0.98 5.74
C LEU A 39 1.41 -0.26 7.08
N SER A 40 0.17 -0.02 7.55
CA SER A 40 -0.09 0.66 8.82
C SER A 40 0.10 -0.24 10.05
N GLY A 41 1.00 -1.24 9.99
CA GLY A 41 1.26 -2.21 11.05
C GLY A 41 0.18 -3.29 11.21
N SER A 42 0.46 -4.35 11.96
CA SER A 42 -0.49 -5.45 12.24
C SER A 42 -1.39 -5.20 13.46
N THR A 43 -0.95 -4.34 14.37
CA THR A 43 -1.73 -3.94 15.54
C THR A 43 -2.69 -2.81 15.16
N ASP A 44 -3.92 -2.89 15.63
CA ASP A 44 -4.83 -1.76 15.60
C ASP A 44 -4.53 -0.81 16.77
N ASP A 45 -4.26 0.46 16.45
CA ASP A 45 -4.03 1.54 17.41
C ASP A 45 -5.20 2.55 17.43
N GLY A 46 -6.33 2.21 16.79
CA GLY A 46 -7.55 3.01 16.75
C GLY A 46 -7.48 4.22 15.80
N ARG A 47 -6.38 4.42 15.06
CA ARG A 47 -6.24 5.54 14.11
C ARG A 47 -6.69 5.11 12.73
N GLU A 48 -7.47 5.93 12.06
CA GLU A 48 -7.78 5.71 10.65
C GLU A 48 -6.73 6.36 9.75
N ARG A 49 -6.42 5.72 8.61
CA ARG A 49 -5.44 6.22 7.63
C ARG A 49 -6.09 6.47 6.28
N PHE A 50 -5.82 7.65 5.74
CA PHE A 50 -6.44 8.18 4.55
C PHE A 50 -5.40 8.67 3.54
N VAL A 51 -5.89 8.87 2.30
CA VAL A 51 -5.20 9.60 1.22
C VAL A 51 -3.74 9.17 1.05
N PRO A 52 -3.45 7.88 0.80
CA PRO A 52 -2.09 7.46 0.58
C PRO A 52 -1.52 8.08 -0.70
N ALA A 53 -0.25 8.46 -0.66
CA ALA A 53 0.54 8.81 -1.83
C ALA A 53 1.76 7.89 -1.94
N VAL A 54 2.17 7.58 -3.17
CA VAL A 54 3.23 6.61 -3.45
C VAL A 54 4.17 7.10 -4.56
N ALA A 55 5.47 6.92 -4.33
CA ALA A 55 6.53 7.08 -5.32
C ALA A 55 7.37 5.80 -5.39
N ALA A 56 7.88 5.47 -6.58
CA ALA A 56 8.71 4.27 -6.78
C ALA A 56 9.90 4.56 -7.70
N ARG A 57 11.07 4.02 -7.36
CA ARG A 57 12.29 4.12 -8.16
C ARG A 57 13.22 2.93 -7.88
N ASN A 58 13.62 2.21 -8.92
CA ASN A 58 14.56 1.08 -8.85
C ASN A 58 14.21 0.08 -7.74
N GLY A 59 12.96 -0.40 -7.70
CA GLY A 59 12.48 -1.30 -6.65
C GLY A 59 12.28 -0.68 -5.27
N THR A 60 12.70 0.57 -5.03
CA THR A 60 12.42 1.29 -3.79
C THR A 60 11.05 1.96 -3.89
N VAL A 61 10.22 1.77 -2.87
CA VAL A 61 8.86 2.35 -2.79
C VAL A 61 8.79 3.22 -1.54
N ALA A 62 8.43 4.49 -1.73
CA ALA A 62 8.11 5.41 -0.65
C ALA A 62 6.60 5.62 -0.59
N VAL A 63 6.02 5.45 0.60
CA VAL A 63 4.58 5.58 0.84
C VAL A 63 4.35 6.53 2.01
N VAL A 64 3.42 7.46 1.84
CA VAL A 64 2.98 8.40 2.89
C VAL A 64 1.46 8.41 2.97
N TRP A 65 0.90 8.75 4.13
CA TRP A 65 -0.54 8.84 4.38
C TRP A 65 -0.81 9.81 5.56
N SER A 66 -2.08 10.20 5.72
CA SER A 66 -2.57 10.99 6.85
C SER A 66 -3.47 10.17 7.77
#